data_AF-A0A0Q8X272-F1
#
_entry.id   AF-A0A0Q8X272-F1
#
_cell.length_a   1.000
_cell.length_b   1.000
_cell.length_c   1.000
_cell.angle_alpha   90.00
_cell.angle_beta   90.00
_cell.angle_gamma   90.00
#
_symmetry.space_group_name_H-M   'P 1'
#
loop_
_entity.id
_entity.type
_entity.pdbx_description
1 polymer ?
#
loop_
_entity_poly.entity_id
_entity_poly.type
_entity_poly.pdbx_seq_one_letter_code
_entity_poly.pdbx_strand_id
1 'polypeptide(L)'
;MGKFIFHRDALEDIQLLSFAHSVEMLQLGQMLRQLEADPAKFEKIWEDGYGEFRNAQDKFNVLKWRKAQAKGHGLWRLKDLDLERNGKCFRIFYCMHDAHYDQAHVLAVVYKQLNDKSEFDYDDLKSPTAVRMLRAYDGVRGSTP
;
A
#
# COMPACT_ATOMS: atom_id res chain seq x y z
N MET A 1 -13.92 12.58 -5.31
CA MET A 1 -13.17 11.54 -6.05
C MET A 1 -11.85 11.38 -5.33
N GLY A 2 -11.51 10.16 -4.91
CA GLY A 2 -10.28 9.93 -4.13
C GLY A 2 -9.03 9.99 -4.99
N LYS A 3 -7.87 10.20 -4.37
CA LYS A 3 -6.57 10.30 -5.04
C LYS A 3 -5.48 9.58 -4.26
N PHE A 4 -4.60 8.89 -4.98
CA PHE A 4 -3.33 8.40 -4.48
C PHE A 4 -2.22 9.40 -4.78
N ILE A 5 -1.54 9.85 -3.74
CA ILE A 5 -0.38 10.75 -3.84
C ILE A 5 0.87 9.94 -3.52
N PHE A 6 1.77 9.83 -4.48
CA PHE A 6 2.96 9.00 -4.32
C PHE A 6 4.11 9.80 -3.72
N HIS A 7 4.62 9.34 -2.58
CA HIS A 7 5.90 9.78 -2.06
C HIS A 7 7.03 9.38 -3.02
N ARG A 8 8.14 10.14 -3.01
CA ARG A 8 9.30 9.88 -3.88
C ARG A 8 9.79 8.43 -3.76
N ASP A 9 9.92 7.93 -2.55
CA ASP A 9 10.36 6.57 -2.26
C ASP A 9 9.45 5.50 -2.92
N ALA A 10 8.13 5.74 -2.96
CA ALA A 10 7.19 4.84 -3.63
C ALA A 10 7.34 4.88 -5.16
N LEU A 11 7.65 6.04 -5.74
CA LEU A 11 7.92 6.17 -7.17
C LEU A 11 9.22 5.43 -7.55
N GLU A 12 10.25 5.53 -6.73
CA GLU A 12 11.51 4.78 -6.89
C GLU A 12 11.25 3.27 -6.79
N ASP A 13 10.42 2.82 -5.85
CA ASP A 13 10.00 1.41 -5.76
C ASP A 13 9.30 0.93 -7.05
N ILE A 14 8.31 1.69 -7.54
CA ILE A 14 7.57 1.36 -8.77
C ILE A 14 8.52 1.30 -9.96
N GLN A 15 9.46 2.25 -10.07
CA GLN A 15 10.44 2.26 -11.15
C GLN A 15 11.34 1.02 -11.09
N LEU A 16 11.86 0.67 -9.92
CA LEU A 16 12.70 -0.51 -9.73
C LEU A 16 11.94 -1.80 -10.04
N LEU A 17 10.73 -1.94 -9.51
CA LEU A 17 9.88 -3.11 -9.74
C LEU A 17 9.46 -3.24 -11.19
N SER A 18 9.32 -2.13 -11.92
CA SER A 18 8.96 -2.15 -13.34
C SER A 18 10.00 -2.83 -14.23
N PHE A 19 11.28 -2.90 -13.82
CA PHE A 19 12.30 -3.62 -14.58
C PHE A 19 12.10 -5.14 -14.58
N ALA A 20 11.55 -5.70 -13.50
CA ALA A 20 11.37 -7.15 -13.33
C ALA A 20 9.89 -7.61 -13.40
N HIS A 21 8.96 -6.69 -13.15
CA HIS A 21 7.53 -6.97 -12.95
C HIS A 21 6.63 -5.93 -13.65
N SER A 22 6.98 -5.56 -14.88
CA SER A 22 6.30 -4.50 -15.63
C SER A 22 4.80 -4.73 -15.79
N VAL A 23 4.38 -5.98 -16.04
CA VAL A 23 2.97 -6.35 -16.19
C VAL A 23 2.22 -6.20 -14.87
N GLU A 24 2.80 -6.68 -13.77
CA GLU A 24 2.18 -6.56 -12.45
C GLU A 24 2.13 -5.10 -11.98
N MET A 25 3.15 -4.28 -12.30
CA MET A 25 3.12 -2.83 -12.03
C MET A 25 2.02 -2.12 -12.81
N LEU A 26 1.81 -2.49 -14.09
CA LEU A 26 0.70 -1.95 -14.87
C LEU A 26 -0.65 -2.33 -14.25
N GLN A 27 -0.80 -3.57 -13.79
CA GLN A 27 -2.02 -4.04 -13.12
C GLN A 27 -2.29 -3.29 -11.80
N LEU A 28 -1.26 -3.10 -10.96
CA LEU A 28 -1.39 -2.28 -9.75
C LEU A 28 -1.81 -0.83 -10.09
N GLY A 29 -1.19 -0.23 -11.12
CA GLY A 29 -1.57 1.12 -11.56
C GLY A 29 -2.99 1.20 -12.14
N GLN A 30 -3.50 0.12 -12.72
CA GLN A 30 -4.91 0.04 -13.13
C GLN A 30 -5.85 -0.09 -11.93
N MET A 31 -5.51 -0.93 -10.95
CA MET A 31 -6.27 -1.07 -9.71
C MET A 31 -6.39 0.28 -9.00
N LEU A 32 -5.27 1.00 -8.79
CA LEU A 32 -5.29 2.31 -8.12
C LEU A 32 -6.17 3.32 -8.87
N ARG A 33 -6.08 3.40 -10.21
CA ARG A 33 -6.94 4.28 -11.01
C ARG A 33 -8.43 3.91 -10.92
N GLN A 34 -8.75 2.62 -10.85
CA GLN A 34 -10.14 2.17 -10.66
C GLN A 34 -10.68 2.55 -9.27
N LEU A 35 -9.83 2.48 -8.24
CA LEU A 35 -10.18 2.94 -6.89
C LEU A 35 -10.41 4.46 -6.88
N GLU A 36 -9.54 5.24 -7.51
CA GLU A 36 -9.71 6.71 -7.59
C GLU A 36 -11.01 7.10 -8.30
N ALA A 37 -11.35 6.42 -9.40
CA ALA A 37 -12.51 6.73 -10.24
C ALA A 37 -13.86 6.37 -9.59
N ASP A 38 -13.89 5.52 -8.57
CA ASP A 38 -15.10 5.03 -7.92
C ASP A 38 -15.07 5.39 -6.42
N PRO A 39 -15.77 6.46 -6.00
CA PRO A 39 -15.76 6.91 -4.61
C PRO A 39 -16.12 5.83 -3.59
N ALA A 40 -17.09 4.96 -3.92
CA ALA A 40 -17.52 3.89 -3.03
C ALA A 40 -16.43 2.83 -2.85
N LYS A 41 -15.61 2.58 -3.87
CA LYS A 41 -14.42 1.72 -3.75
C LYS A 41 -13.27 2.41 -3.06
N PHE A 42 -13.08 3.71 -3.29
CA PHE A 42 -12.05 4.47 -2.60
C PHE A 42 -12.28 4.47 -1.09
N GLU A 43 -13.53 4.63 -0.64
CA GLU A 43 -13.87 4.55 0.79
C GLU A 43 -13.43 3.24 1.45
N LYS A 44 -13.41 2.12 0.70
CA LYS A 44 -12.95 0.82 1.21
C LYS A 44 -11.48 0.78 1.59
N ILE A 45 -10.65 1.74 1.15
CA ILE A 45 -9.27 1.85 1.60
C ILE A 45 -9.16 2.31 3.08
N TRP A 46 -10.27 2.72 3.70
CA TRP A 46 -10.33 3.01 5.14
C TRP A 46 -10.84 1.82 5.98
N GLU A 47 -11.27 0.74 5.34
CA GLU A 47 -11.91 -0.38 6.01
C GLU A 47 -10.90 -1.48 6.33
N ASP A 48 -10.51 -1.58 7.61
CA ASP A 48 -9.64 -2.66 8.08
C ASP A 48 -10.36 -4.01 7.92
N GLY A 49 -9.75 -4.92 7.16
CA GLY A 49 -10.31 -6.23 6.86
C GLY A 49 -11.11 -6.30 5.57
N TYR A 50 -11.26 -5.20 4.82
CA TYR A 50 -11.91 -5.26 3.51
C TYR A 50 -11.20 -6.27 2.60
N GLY A 51 -11.96 -7.16 1.95
CA GLY A 51 -11.44 -8.23 1.09
C GLY A 51 -10.69 -9.35 1.82
N GLU A 52 -10.74 -9.43 3.16
CA GLU A 52 -10.05 -10.47 3.94
C GLU A 52 -10.59 -11.88 3.63
N PHE A 53 -11.91 -12.01 3.42
CA PHE A 53 -12.57 -13.26 3.06
C PHE A 53 -12.39 -13.65 1.58
N ARG A 54 -11.73 -12.80 0.77
CA ARG A 54 -11.41 -13.05 -0.64
C ARG A 54 -12.62 -13.48 -1.49
N ASN A 55 -13.78 -12.89 -1.24
CA ASN A 55 -14.97 -13.13 -2.06
C ASN A 55 -14.65 -12.90 -3.53
N ALA A 56 -15.35 -13.59 -4.44
CA ALA A 56 -15.07 -13.50 -5.88
C ALA A 56 -15.18 -12.06 -6.42
N GLN A 57 -15.99 -11.24 -5.75
CA GLN A 57 -16.25 -9.83 -6.07
C GLN A 57 -15.16 -8.89 -5.56
N ASP A 58 -14.42 -9.27 -4.50
CA ASP A 58 -13.38 -8.43 -3.93
C ASP A 58 -12.08 -8.58 -4.74
N LYS A 59 -11.60 -7.45 -5.27
CA LYS A 59 -10.39 -7.39 -6.10
C LYS A 59 -9.14 -6.98 -5.34
N PHE A 60 -9.31 -6.46 -4.14
CA PHE A 60 -8.21 -5.98 -3.31
C PHE A 60 -8.51 -6.25 -1.84
N ASN A 61 -7.46 -6.22 -1.02
CA ASN A 61 -7.58 -6.30 0.43
C ASN A 61 -6.86 -5.15 1.11
N VAL A 62 -7.47 -4.67 2.19
CA VAL A 62 -6.99 -3.55 3.00
C VAL A 62 -6.85 -4.02 4.43
N LEU A 63 -5.68 -3.77 5.02
CA LEU A 63 -5.42 -4.07 6.42
C LEU A 63 -4.57 -2.97 7.04
N LYS A 64 -4.84 -2.66 8.31
CA LYS A 64 -3.95 -1.85 9.12
C LYS A 64 -2.61 -2.54 9.32
N TRP A 65 -1.52 -1.77 9.25
CA TRP A 65 -0.22 -2.28 9.67
C TRP A 65 -0.12 -2.24 11.20
N ARG A 66 -0.63 -3.30 11.85
CA ARG A 66 -0.90 -3.35 13.30
C ARG A 66 0.28 -2.94 14.18
N LYS A 67 1.52 -3.33 13.83
CA LYS A 67 2.71 -2.96 14.60
C LYS A 67 3.03 -1.46 14.52
N ALA A 68 2.85 -0.84 13.36
CA ALA A 68 3.00 0.61 13.20
C ALA A 68 1.88 1.37 13.94
N GLN A 69 0.64 0.87 13.86
CA GLN A 69 -0.51 1.42 14.58
C GLN A 69 -0.32 1.38 16.10
N ALA A 70 0.26 0.30 16.64
CA ALA A 70 0.59 0.19 18.06
C ALA A 70 1.60 1.26 18.54
N LYS A 71 2.32 1.91 17.62
CA LYS A 71 3.21 3.05 17.90
C LYS A 71 2.58 4.41 17.56
N GLY A 72 1.29 4.45 17.24
CA GLY A 72 0.57 5.68 16.88
C GLY A 72 0.71 6.10 15.41
N HIS A 73 1.28 5.26 14.54
CA HIS A 73 1.34 5.55 13.11
C HIS A 73 0.11 5.00 12.38
N GLY A 74 -0.64 5.90 11.75
CA GLY A 74 -1.84 5.62 10.94
C GLY A 74 -1.53 4.99 9.58
N LEU A 75 -0.78 3.88 9.58
CA LEU A 75 -0.34 3.18 8.38
C LEU A 75 -1.24 2.02 7.99
N TRP A 76 -1.45 1.91 6.69
CA TRP A 76 -2.33 0.96 6.02
C TRP A 76 -1.56 0.19 4.95
N ARG A 77 -2.10 -0.98 4.61
CA ARG A 77 -1.56 -1.87 3.60
C ARG A 77 -2.69 -2.29 2.67
N LEU A 78 -2.46 -2.06 1.37
CA LEU A 78 -3.32 -2.49 0.27
C LEU A 78 -2.61 -3.59 -0.51
N LYS A 79 -3.37 -4.58 -0.98
CA LYS A 79 -2.89 -5.60 -1.93
C LYS A 79 -3.94 -5.91 -2.99
N ASP A 80 -3.48 -6.25 -4.18
CA ASP A 80 -4.31 -6.79 -5.25
C ASP A 80 -4.49 -8.30 -5.03
N LEU A 81 -5.74 -8.77 -5.00
CA LEU A 81 -6.06 -10.17 -4.74
C LEU A 81 -5.91 -11.05 -5.98
N ASP A 82 -6.05 -10.51 -7.19
CA ASP A 82 -5.86 -11.25 -8.43
C ASP A 82 -4.38 -11.52 -8.69
N LEU A 83 -3.51 -10.53 -8.45
CA LEU A 83 -2.06 -10.72 -8.44
C LEU A 83 -1.63 -11.76 -7.41
N GLU A 84 -2.17 -11.69 -6.20
CA GLU A 84 -1.81 -12.63 -5.14
C GLU A 84 -2.27 -14.07 -5.45
N ARG A 85 -3.45 -14.24 -6.06
CA ARG A 85 -3.91 -15.56 -6.56
C ARG A 85 -2.93 -16.16 -7.57
N ASN A 86 -2.21 -15.33 -8.32
CA ASN A 86 -1.16 -15.74 -9.26
C ASN A 86 0.24 -15.86 -8.63
N GLY A 87 0.33 -15.86 -7.29
CA GLY A 87 1.61 -15.96 -6.57
C GLY A 87 2.44 -14.68 -6.58
N LYS A 88 1.86 -13.54 -6.98
CA LYS A 88 2.53 -12.24 -7.05
C LYS A 88 2.11 -11.38 -5.88
N CYS A 89 2.90 -11.38 -4.80
CA CYS A 89 2.53 -10.69 -3.57
C CYS A 89 3.09 -9.27 -3.52
N PHE A 90 2.43 -8.33 -4.19
CA PHE A 90 2.72 -6.92 -4.02
C PHE A 90 1.93 -6.32 -2.85
N ARG A 91 2.53 -5.34 -2.17
CA ARG A 91 1.95 -4.57 -1.08
C ARG A 91 2.17 -3.08 -1.32
N ILE A 92 1.12 -2.31 -1.15
CA ILE A 92 1.16 -0.84 -1.21
C ILE A 92 0.95 -0.36 0.21
N PHE A 93 1.92 0.35 0.76
CA PHE A 93 1.82 0.97 2.08
C PHE A 93 1.48 2.44 1.93
N TYR A 94 0.50 2.90 2.70
CA TYR A 94 0.02 4.27 2.63
C TYR A 94 -0.46 4.78 3.98
N CYS A 95 -0.60 6.09 4.09
CA CYS A 95 -1.36 6.74 5.15
C CYS A 95 -2.46 7.61 4.55
N MET A 96 -3.49 7.87 5.36
CA MET A 96 -4.49 8.87 5.04
C MET A 96 -4.13 10.17 5.76
N HIS A 97 -4.44 11.31 5.14
CA HIS A 97 -4.28 12.61 5.78
C HIS A 97 -5.60 12.99 6.47
N ASP A 98 -5.57 13.24 7.79
CA ASP A 98 -6.79 13.49 8.57
C ASP A 98 -7.58 14.74 8.11
N ALA A 99 -6.90 15.72 7.50
CA ALA A 99 -7.56 16.90 6.92
C ALA A 99 -8.12 16.67 5.50
N HIS A 100 -7.70 15.59 4.81
CA HIS A 100 -8.05 15.30 3.42
C HIS A 100 -8.46 13.83 3.29
N TYR A 101 -9.72 13.56 3.62
CA TYR A 101 -10.30 12.20 3.55
C TYR A 101 -10.31 11.59 2.13
N ASP A 102 -10.05 12.41 1.12
CA ASP A 102 -9.96 12.02 -0.28
C ASP A 102 -8.52 11.74 -0.75
N GLN A 103 -7.51 11.77 0.13
CA GLN A 103 -6.10 11.60 -0.24
C GLN A 103 -5.42 10.48 0.53
N ALA A 104 -4.95 9.48 -0.22
CA ALA A 104 -4.12 8.38 0.27
C ALA A 104 -2.66 8.60 -0.17
N HIS A 105 -1.76 8.83 0.78
CA HIS A 105 -0.34 9.02 0.51
C HIS A 105 0.37 7.68 0.45
N VAL A 106 0.73 7.22 -0.74
CA VAL A 106 1.50 6.00 -0.96
C VAL A 106 2.96 6.23 -0.59
N LEU A 107 3.45 5.47 0.39
CA LEU A 107 4.79 5.63 0.96
C LEU A 107 5.78 4.60 0.44
N ALA A 108 5.30 3.41 0.09
CA ALA A 108 6.14 2.35 -0.49
C ALA A 108 5.31 1.35 -1.29
N VAL A 109 5.96 0.73 -2.28
CA VAL A 109 5.44 -0.44 -3.00
C VAL A 109 6.45 -1.57 -2.84
N VAL A 110 6.02 -2.70 -2.32
CA VAL A 110 6.92 -3.79 -1.97
C VAL A 110 6.47 -5.09 -2.61
N TYR A 111 7.43 -5.84 -3.16
CA TYR A 111 7.21 -7.20 -3.65
C TYR A 111 7.69 -8.22 -2.62
N LYS A 112 6.81 -9.17 -2.28
CA LYS A 112 7.09 -10.29 -1.38
C LYS A 112 7.20 -11.57 -2.19
N GLN A 113 8.36 -12.23 -2.17
CA GLN A 113 8.49 -13.56 -2.76
C GLN A 113 7.95 -14.62 -1.80
N LEU A 114 7.05 -15.49 -2.27
CA LEU A 114 6.38 -16.52 -1.47
C LEU A 114 7.30 -17.68 -1.02
N ASN A 115 8.48 -17.84 -1.63
CA ASN A 115 9.33 -19.03 -1.47
C ASN A 115 10.68 -18.75 -0.81
N ASP A 116 10.98 -17.50 -0.47
CA ASP A 116 12.28 -17.13 0.11
C ASP A 116 12.12 -16.87 1.61
N LYS A 117 12.85 -17.62 2.44
CA LYS A 117 12.93 -17.38 3.89
C LYS A 117 13.58 -16.03 4.22
N SER A 118 14.14 -15.34 3.22
CA SER A 118 14.59 -13.95 3.31
C SER A 118 13.48 -12.92 3.06
N GLU A 119 12.23 -13.28 3.39
CA GLU A 119 11.09 -12.37 3.36
C GLU A 119 11.45 -11.02 4.00
N PHE A 120 11.24 -9.96 3.23
CA PHE A 120 11.15 -8.62 3.77
C PHE A 120 10.05 -8.59 4.85
N ASP A 121 10.47 -8.73 6.10
CA ASP A 121 9.59 -8.68 7.26
C ASP A 121 9.29 -7.22 7.59
N TYR A 122 8.25 -6.65 6.98
CA TYR A 122 7.69 -5.39 7.47
C TYR A 122 7.00 -5.56 8.83
N ASP A 123 6.84 -6.77 9.36
CA ASP A 123 6.50 -6.90 10.78
C ASP A 123 7.73 -6.56 11.67
N ASP A 124 8.95 -6.48 11.15
CA ASP A 124 10.06 -5.82 11.86
C ASP A 124 10.13 -4.33 11.52
N LEU A 125 9.74 -3.50 12.50
CA LEU A 125 9.82 -2.04 12.41
C LEU A 125 11.27 -1.51 12.35
N LYS A 126 12.28 -2.37 12.59
CA LYS A 126 13.69 -2.04 12.45
C LYS A 126 14.26 -2.39 11.08
N SER A 127 13.49 -3.07 10.22
CA SER A 127 13.93 -3.37 8.86
C SER A 127 14.18 -2.07 8.07
N PRO A 128 15.15 -2.04 7.14
CA PRO A 128 15.49 -0.82 6.40
C PRO A 128 14.29 -0.17 5.71
N THR A 129 13.42 -0.98 5.08
CA THR A 129 12.22 -0.46 4.44
C THR A 129 11.18 0.02 5.45
N ALA A 130 11.00 -0.64 6.61
CA ALA A 130 10.08 -0.16 7.62
C ALA A 130 10.55 1.19 8.19
N VAL A 131 11.85 1.34 8.46
CA VAL A 131 12.45 2.62 8.86
C VAL A 131 12.24 3.69 7.79
N ARG A 132 12.44 3.34 6.52
CA ARG A 132 12.17 4.25 5.39
C ARG A 132 10.69 4.66 5.32
N MET A 133 9.76 3.71 5.44
CA MET A 133 8.32 3.99 5.43
C MET A 133 7.89 4.89 6.60
N LEU A 134 8.43 4.66 7.80
CA LEU A 134 8.16 5.49 8.96
C LEU A 134 8.71 6.91 8.77
N ARG A 135 9.92 7.05 8.21
CA ARG A 135 10.47 8.37 7.84
C ARG A 135 9.60 9.09 6.81
N ALA A 136 9.12 8.39 5.78
CA ALA A 136 8.22 8.96 4.78
C ALA A 136 6.88 9.38 5.40
N TYR A 137 6.33 8.58 6.32
CA TYR A 137 5.13 8.90 7.09
C TYR A 137 5.29 10.18 7.92
N ASP A 138 6.41 10.29 8.65
CA ASP A 138 6.71 11.46 9.47
C ASP A 138 6.89 12.71 8.59
N GLY A 139 7.49 12.57 7.41
CA GLY A 139 7.58 13.64 6.41
C GLY A 139 6.21 14.12 5.93
N VAL A 140 5.29 13.20 5.63
CA VAL A 140 3.91 13.55 5.21
C VAL A 140 3.13 14.23 6.34
N ARG A 141 3.27 13.79 7.61
CA ARG A 141 2.59 14.44 8.75
C ARG A 141 3.22 15.77 9.17
N GLY A 142 4.55 15.90 9.09
CA GLY A 142 5.27 17.12 9.43
C GLY A 142 5.14 18.22 8.39
N SER A 143 4.68 17.89 7.18
CA SER A 143 4.35 18.83 6.11
C SER A 143 2.99 19.48 6.33
N THR A 144 2.80 20.15 7.47
CA THR A 144 1.69 21.08 7.66
C THR A 144 2.10 22.43 7.05
N PRO A 145 1.31 23.05 6.16
CA PRO A 145 1.48 24.46 5.81
C PRO A 145 1.38 25.37 7.03
#